data_AF-A0A7X7QXI9-F1
#
_entry.id   AF-A0A7X7QXI9-F1
#
_cell.length_a   1.000
_cell.length_b   1.000
_cell.length_c   1.000
_cell.angle_alpha   90.00
_cell.angle_beta   90.00
_cell.angle_gamma   90.00
#
_symmetry.space_group_name_H-M   'P 1'
#
loop_
_entity.id
_entity.type
_entity.pdbx_description
1 polymer ?
#
loop_
_entity_poly.entity_id
_entity_poly.type
_entity_poly.pdbx_seq_one_letter_code
_entity_poly.pdbx_strand_id
1 'polypeptide(L)'
;MPVKASAMAATPNDVYLLVNRLMNVSSELDVQWVVGVVCLLINSYEHYYGLPGLSQAAIKPRYWQAARDLYVNKITWTQAAELLPQKTRDLLQAEFIAGGSVVGSQFFRQLQANEAYCWRAKTPARLYYGQIDEVIAPHIATLPMKYQETMGGASMNAVFAGEGANHRGTFLYGILDQKKWFDELRTE
;
A
#
# COMPACT_ATOMS: atom_id res chain seq x y z
N MET A 1 22.83 -17.44 1.36
CA MET A 1 23.50 -16.52 0.41
C MET A 1 23.15 -15.10 0.80
N PRO A 2 24.10 -14.16 0.93
CA PRO A 2 23.79 -12.76 1.22
C PRO A 2 23.10 -12.10 0.02
N VAL A 3 22.11 -11.25 0.28
CA VAL A 3 21.45 -10.43 -0.75
C VAL A 3 22.32 -9.19 -1.01
N LYS A 4 22.80 -9.01 -2.25
CA LYS A 4 23.66 -7.87 -2.64
C LYS A 4 22.87 -6.55 -2.77
N ALA A 5 21.64 -6.61 -3.28
CA ALA A 5 20.78 -5.46 -3.52
C ALA A 5 19.30 -5.86 -3.54
N SER A 6 18.41 -4.92 -3.21
CA SER A 6 16.95 -5.06 -3.32
C SER A 6 16.36 -3.84 -3.98
N ALA A 7 15.19 -3.95 -4.62
CA ALA A 7 14.51 -2.79 -5.17
C ALA A 7 13.00 -2.94 -5.08
N MET A 8 12.32 -1.83 -4.86
CA MET A 8 10.87 -1.79 -4.63
C MET A 8 10.29 -0.60 -5.38
N ALA A 9 9.25 -0.83 -6.18
CA ALA A 9 8.59 0.23 -6.95
C ALA A 9 7.17 0.44 -6.45
N ALA A 10 6.78 1.71 -6.27
CA ALA A 10 5.43 2.11 -5.89
C ALA A 10 4.88 1.32 -4.67
N THR A 11 5.71 1.22 -3.63
CA THR A 11 5.47 0.26 -2.53
C THR A 11 4.79 0.90 -1.32
N PRO A 12 3.73 0.29 -0.76
CA PRO A 12 3.09 0.74 0.47
C PRO A 12 3.91 0.35 1.70
N ASN A 13 5.08 0.98 1.90
CA ASN A 13 6.00 0.63 3.00
C ASN A 13 5.38 0.83 4.39
N ASP A 14 4.46 1.80 4.52
CA ASP A 14 3.65 2.03 5.71
C ASP A 14 2.17 1.85 5.37
N VAL A 15 1.66 0.63 5.57
CA VAL A 15 0.26 0.29 5.25
C VAL A 15 -0.71 0.98 6.21
N TYR A 16 -0.31 1.24 7.46
CA TYR A 16 -1.13 1.98 8.42
C TYR A 16 -1.35 3.43 7.98
N LEU A 17 -0.29 4.12 7.58
CA LEU A 17 -0.35 5.48 7.06
C LEU A 17 -1.16 5.53 5.76
N LEU A 18 -0.92 4.60 4.83
CA LEU A 18 -1.65 4.52 3.57
C LEU A 18 -3.15 4.38 3.81
N VAL A 19 -3.57 3.39 4.60
CA VAL A 19 -4.99 3.16 4.87
C VAL A 19 -5.61 4.36 5.58
N ASN A 20 -4.94 4.94 6.58
CA ASN A 20 -5.44 6.15 7.24
C ASN A 20 -5.61 7.33 6.27
N ARG A 21 -4.65 7.53 5.36
CA ARG A 21 -4.75 8.56 4.32
C ARG A 21 -5.97 8.31 3.44
N LEU A 22 -6.16 7.08 2.93
CA LEU A 22 -7.27 6.74 2.03
C LEU A 22 -8.66 6.89 2.67
N MET A 23 -8.76 6.70 3.99
CA MET A 23 -10.03 6.88 4.73
C MET A 23 -10.34 8.34 5.06
N ASN A 24 -9.30 9.11 5.41
CA ASN A 24 -9.48 10.45 5.99
C ASN A 24 -9.30 11.58 4.98
N VAL A 25 -8.46 11.39 3.96
CA VAL A 25 -8.10 12.42 2.97
C VAL A 25 -8.47 11.93 1.57
N SER A 26 -9.45 12.59 0.96
CA SER A 26 -9.79 12.39 -0.44
C SER A 26 -8.89 13.26 -1.32
N SER A 27 -8.36 12.68 -2.39
CA SER A 27 -7.61 13.39 -3.41
C SER A 27 -8.27 13.25 -4.78
N GLU A 28 -8.08 14.25 -5.63
CA GLU A 28 -8.45 14.18 -7.05
C GLU A 28 -7.68 13.07 -7.79
N LEU A 29 -6.46 12.76 -7.33
CA LEU A 29 -5.66 11.66 -7.88
C LEU A 29 -6.28 10.30 -7.58
N ASP A 30 -7.05 10.13 -6.49
CA ASP A 30 -7.50 8.81 -6.06
C ASP A 30 -8.31 8.10 -7.15
N VAL A 31 -7.95 6.85 -7.41
CA VAL A 31 -8.55 6.01 -8.45
C VAL A 31 -9.41 4.91 -7.85
N GLN A 32 -10.49 4.57 -8.56
CA GLN A 32 -11.49 3.62 -8.08
C GLN A 32 -10.91 2.24 -7.75
N TRP A 33 -9.89 1.77 -8.48
CA TRP A 33 -9.33 0.44 -8.25
C TRP A 33 -8.70 0.24 -6.87
N VAL A 34 -8.33 1.32 -6.19
CA VAL A 34 -7.89 1.27 -4.79
C VAL A 34 -9.02 0.83 -3.85
N VAL A 35 -10.29 1.11 -4.17
CA VAL A 35 -11.44 0.62 -3.40
C VAL A 35 -11.49 -0.91 -3.42
N GLY A 36 -11.18 -1.53 -4.57
CA GLY A 36 -11.04 -2.98 -4.68
C GLY A 36 -9.91 -3.51 -3.81
N VAL A 37 -8.75 -2.84 -3.82
CA VAL A 37 -7.60 -3.20 -2.95
C VAL A 37 -7.98 -3.14 -1.47
N VAL A 38 -8.73 -2.12 -1.04
CA VAL A 38 -9.21 -2.00 0.35
C VAL A 38 -10.20 -3.12 0.71
N CYS A 39 -11.08 -3.51 -0.22
CA CYS A 39 -11.96 -4.66 -0.02
C CYS A 39 -11.17 -5.96 0.20
N LEU A 40 -10.15 -6.20 -0.64
CA LEU A 40 -9.25 -7.35 -0.52
C LEU A 40 -8.47 -7.32 0.79
N LEU A 41 -7.93 -6.16 1.17
CA LEU A 41 -7.17 -5.97 2.40
C LEU A 41 -8.02 -6.28 3.63
N ILE A 42 -9.21 -5.67 3.75
CA ILE A 42 -10.09 -5.86 4.91
C ILE A 42 -10.51 -7.32 5.06
N ASN A 43 -10.95 -7.96 3.97
CA ASN A 43 -11.34 -9.37 4.00
C ASN A 43 -10.13 -10.30 4.27
N SER A 44 -8.95 -9.97 3.73
CA SER A 44 -7.72 -10.71 4.02
C SER A 44 -7.35 -10.61 5.50
N TYR A 45 -7.49 -9.43 6.11
CA TYR A 45 -7.18 -9.25 7.52
C TYR A 45 -8.16 -9.99 8.42
N GLU A 46 -9.45 -9.97 8.08
CA GLU A 46 -10.46 -10.79 8.77
C GLU A 46 -10.07 -12.27 8.74
N HIS A 47 -9.70 -12.79 7.58
CA HIS A 47 -9.39 -14.20 7.39
C HIS A 47 -8.05 -14.63 8.03
N TYR A 48 -6.96 -13.95 7.68
CA TYR A 48 -5.60 -14.39 8.02
C TYR A 48 -5.15 -13.98 9.43
N TYR A 49 -5.69 -12.89 9.98
CA TYR A 49 -5.40 -12.47 11.36
C TYR A 49 -6.50 -12.86 12.35
N GLY A 50 -7.53 -13.58 11.91
CA GLY A 50 -8.62 -14.04 12.77
C GLY A 50 -9.36 -12.88 13.43
N LEU A 51 -9.79 -11.90 12.63
CA LEU A 51 -10.52 -10.71 13.09
C LEU A 51 -12.01 -10.81 12.71
N PRO A 52 -12.80 -11.68 13.38
CA PRO A 52 -14.15 -12.00 12.96
C PRO A 52 -15.05 -10.76 12.95
N GLY A 53 -15.81 -10.58 11.87
CA GLY A 53 -16.74 -9.46 11.72
C GLY A 53 -16.07 -8.15 11.28
N LEU A 54 -14.75 -8.13 11.06
CA LEU A 54 -14.03 -6.92 10.62
C LEU A 54 -14.63 -6.34 9.33
N SER A 55 -14.87 -7.15 8.30
CA SER A 55 -15.44 -6.66 7.03
C SER A 55 -16.83 -6.06 7.20
N GLN A 56 -17.66 -6.68 8.05
CA GLN A 56 -19.01 -6.20 8.35
C GLN A 56 -19.01 -4.93 9.20
N ALA A 57 -18.01 -4.74 10.07
CA ALA A 57 -17.82 -3.52 10.83
C ALA A 57 -17.22 -2.38 10.00
N ALA A 58 -16.37 -2.71 9.01
CA ALA A 58 -15.64 -1.73 8.22
C ALA A 58 -16.42 -1.23 7.01
N ILE A 59 -17.01 -2.14 6.23
CA ILE A 59 -17.60 -1.84 4.92
C ILE A 59 -19.10 -1.52 5.09
N LYS A 60 -19.60 -0.48 4.42
CA LYS A 60 -21.04 -0.16 4.45
C LYS A 60 -21.86 -1.37 3.97
N PRO A 61 -22.99 -1.71 4.63
CA PRO A 61 -23.77 -2.90 4.29
C PRO A 61 -24.11 -3.04 2.80
N ARG A 62 -24.44 -1.93 2.12
CA ARG A 62 -24.77 -1.91 0.69
C ARG A 62 -23.65 -2.38 -0.25
N TYR A 63 -22.39 -2.32 0.19
CA TYR A 63 -21.22 -2.72 -0.60
C TYR A 63 -20.60 -4.03 -0.13
N TRP A 64 -21.00 -4.53 1.04
CA TRP A 64 -20.33 -5.65 1.70
C TRP A 64 -20.36 -6.92 0.86
N GLN A 65 -21.50 -7.24 0.23
CA GLN A 65 -21.62 -8.43 -0.61
C GLN A 65 -20.68 -8.38 -1.82
N ALA A 66 -20.63 -7.26 -2.54
CA ALA A 66 -19.71 -7.08 -3.67
C ALA A 66 -18.23 -7.16 -3.25
N ALA A 67 -17.89 -6.56 -2.10
CA ALA A 67 -16.54 -6.65 -1.55
C ALA A 67 -16.16 -8.09 -1.19
N ARG A 68 -17.10 -8.85 -0.60
CA ARG A 68 -16.92 -10.26 -0.25
C ARG A 68 -16.76 -11.13 -1.48
N ASP A 69 -17.62 -10.94 -2.48
CA ASP A 69 -17.59 -11.69 -3.74
C ASP A 69 -16.32 -11.40 -4.55
N LEU A 70 -15.82 -10.16 -4.54
CA LEU A 70 -14.51 -9.82 -5.11
C LEU A 70 -13.39 -10.59 -4.39
N TYR A 71 -13.38 -10.59 -3.06
CA TYR A 71 -12.35 -11.29 -2.28
C TYR A 71 -12.33 -12.80 -2.50
N VAL A 72 -13.51 -13.44 -2.58
CA VAL A 72 -13.60 -14.89 -2.83
C VAL A 72 -13.56 -15.24 -4.33
N ASN A 73 -13.18 -14.30 -5.20
CA ASN A 73 -13.08 -14.46 -6.66
C ASN A 73 -14.38 -14.95 -7.33
N LYS A 74 -15.56 -14.59 -6.80
CA LYS A 74 -16.85 -14.84 -7.46
C LYS A 74 -17.17 -13.82 -8.55
N ILE A 75 -16.60 -12.63 -8.45
CA ILE A 75 -16.70 -11.57 -9.46
C ILE A 75 -15.31 -11.01 -9.77
N THR A 76 -15.14 -10.48 -10.97
CA THR A 76 -13.92 -9.79 -11.38
C THR A 76 -13.86 -8.38 -10.79
N TRP A 77 -12.70 -7.72 -10.88
CA TRP A 77 -12.59 -6.29 -10.58
C TRP A 77 -13.56 -5.45 -11.43
N THR A 78 -13.71 -5.74 -12.73
CA THR A 78 -14.59 -4.95 -13.61
C THR A 78 -16.05 -5.02 -13.18
N GLN A 79 -16.51 -6.20 -12.77
CA GLN A 79 -17.86 -6.38 -12.21
C GLN A 79 -18.00 -5.69 -10.83
N ALA A 80 -16.98 -5.80 -9.97
CA ALA A 80 -17.00 -5.14 -8.67
C ALA A 80 -17.00 -3.60 -8.80
N ALA A 81 -16.29 -3.04 -9.78
CA ALA A 81 -16.22 -1.60 -10.03
C ALA A 81 -17.59 -0.98 -10.37
N GLU A 82 -18.52 -1.75 -10.94
CA GLU A 82 -19.88 -1.28 -11.19
C GLU A 82 -20.72 -1.17 -9.90
N LEU A 83 -20.35 -1.91 -8.86
CA LEU A 83 -21.09 -2.03 -7.60
C LEU A 83 -20.46 -1.20 -6.45
N LEU A 84 -19.17 -0.92 -6.54
CA LEU A 84 -18.38 -0.24 -5.50
C LEU A 84 -18.31 1.28 -5.74
N PRO A 85 -18.16 2.09 -4.67
CA PRO A 85 -18.05 3.54 -4.81
C PRO A 85 -16.72 3.94 -5.47
N GLN A 86 -16.62 5.22 -5.85
CA GLN A 86 -15.42 5.77 -6.48
C GLN A 86 -14.24 5.98 -5.52
N LYS A 87 -14.50 6.23 -4.24
CA LYS A 87 -13.48 6.58 -3.24
C LYS A 87 -13.59 5.69 -2.00
N THR A 88 -12.46 5.43 -1.34
CA THR A 88 -12.38 4.57 -0.14
C THR A 88 -13.21 5.11 1.03
N ARG A 89 -13.22 6.42 1.26
CA ARG A 89 -14.07 7.06 2.29
C ARG A 89 -15.55 6.72 2.13
N ASP A 90 -16.02 6.56 0.89
CA ASP A 90 -17.42 6.26 0.60
C ASP A 90 -17.76 4.77 0.76
N LEU A 91 -16.77 3.89 0.74
CA LEU A 91 -16.91 2.44 0.99
C LEU A 91 -17.18 2.15 2.46
N LEU A 92 -16.52 2.89 3.36
CA LEU A 92 -16.39 2.51 4.77
C LEU A 92 -17.43 3.18 5.68
N GLN A 93 -17.79 2.49 6.76
CA GLN A 93 -18.70 3.02 7.78
C GLN A 93 -18.05 4.19 8.52
N ALA A 94 -18.85 5.18 8.93
CA ALA A 94 -18.34 6.39 9.57
C ALA A 94 -17.71 6.08 10.92
N GLU A 95 -18.31 5.16 11.67
CA GLU A 95 -17.85 4.67 12.96
C GLU A 95 -16.50 3.96 12.85
N PHE A 96 -16.29 3.20 11.76
CA PHE A 96 -15.01 2.56 11.48
C PHE A 96 -13.90 3.57 11.21
N ILE A 97 -14.20 4.61 10.42
CA ILE A 97 -13.25 5.71 10.16
C ILE A 97 -12.93 6.46 11.46
N ALA A 98 -13.94 6.80 12.26
CA ALA A 98 -13.78 7.52 13.52
C ALA A 98 -12.99 6.71 14.56
N GLY A 99 -13.15 5.39 14.58
CA GLY A 99 -12.39 4.46 15.43
C GLY A 99 -10.98 4.15 14.93
N GLY A 100 -10.52 4.81 13.86
CA GLY A 100 -9.27 4.57 13.15
C GLY A 100 -7.99 4.84 13.94
N SER A 101 -7.70 4.04 14.96
CA SER A 101 -6.49 4.20 15.78
C SER A 101 -5.91 2.86 16.25
N VAL A 102 -4.58 2.84 16.43
CA VAL A 102 -3.86 1.70 17.01
C VAL A 102 -4.27 1.39 18.45
N VAL A 103 -4.74 2.38 19.21
CA VAL A 103 -5.21 2.17 20.58
C VAL A 103 -6.58 1.48 20.57
N GLY A 104 -7.50 1.95 19.72
CA GLY A 104 -8.89 1.53 19.72
C GLY A 104 -9.19 0.24 18.95
N SER A 105 -8.27 -0.28 18.13
CA SER A 105 -8.61 -1.38 17.21
C SER A 105 -7.45 -2.31 16.89
N GLN A 106 -7.73 -3.62 16.96
CA GLN A 106 -6.78 -4.67 16.60
C GLN A 106 -6.40 -4.63 15.11
N PHE A 107 -7.34 -4.27 14.23
CA PHE A 107 -7.06 -4.11 12.80
C PHE A 107 -5.97 -3.05 12.56
N PHE A 108 -6.10 -1.88 13.20
CA PHE A 108 -5.13 -0.80 13.04
C PHE A 108 -3.77 -1.12 13.67
N ARG A 109 -3.74 -1.85 14.80
CA ARG A 109 -2.48 -2.41 15.33
C ARG A 109 -1.82 -3.37 14.35
N GLN A 110 -2.61 -4.23 13.70
CA GLN A 110 -2.07 -5.17 12.74
C GLN A 110 -1.55 -4.47 11.48
N LEU A 111 -2.22 -3.40 11.01
CA LEU A 111 -1.70 -2.57 9.93
C LEU A 111 -0.33 -1.98 10.28
N GLN A 112 -0.19 -1.45 11.50
CA GLN A 112 1.08 -0.90 11.97
C GLN A 112 2.16 -1.99 12.08
N ALA A 113 1.80 -3.18 12.56
CA ALA A 113 2.72 -4.32 12.66
C ALA A 113 3.14 -4.87 11.29
N ASN A 114 2.41 -4.54 10.22
CA ASN A 114 2.69 -4.94 8.84
C ASN A 114 3.46 -3.87 8.04
N GLU A 115 4.00 -2.86 8.72
CA GLU A 115 5.00 -1.97 8.12
C GLU A 115 6.23 -2.76 7.63
N ALA A 116 6.92 -2.23 6.63
CA ALA A 116 8.01 -2.93 5.95
C ALA A 116 9.33 -2.16 5.92
N TYR A 117 9.64 -1.37 6.95
CA TYR A 117 10.89 -0.61 7.03
C TYR A 117 11.47 -0.34 8.43
N CYS A 118 10.77 -0.62 9.53
CA CYS A 118 11.19 -0.25 10.89
C CYS A 118 12.17 -1.25 11.53
N TRP A 119 13.24 -1.56 10.81
CA TRP A 119 14.39 -2.33 11.29
C TRP A 119 15.68 -1.79 10.67
N ARG A 120 16.84 -2.18 11.20
CA ARG A 120 18.12 -1.83 10.59
C ARG A 120 18.42 -2.74 9.39
N ALA A 121 18.19 -2.24 8.17
CA ALA A 121 18.43 -2.96 6.94
C ALA A 121 19.93 -3.27 6.77
N LYS A 122 20.25 -4.42 6.16
CA LYS A 122 21.62 -4.85 5.83
C LYS A 122 21.93 -4.83 4.33
N THR A 123 20.90 -4.70 3.52
CA THR A 123 20.99 -4.78 2.05
C THR A 123 20.66 -3.41 1.48
N PRO A 124 21.53 -2.83 0.63
CA PRO A 124 21.21 -1.60 -0.08
C PRO A 124 19.96 -1.74 -0.93
N ALA A 125 19.14 -0.70 -1.02
CA ALA A 125 17.92 -0.74 -1.82
C ALA A 125 17.66 0.51 -2.68
N ARG A 126 16.92 0.34 -3.78
CA ARG A 126 16.30 1.44 -4.53
C ARG A 126 14.78 1.45 -4.27
N LEU A 127 14.25 2.63 -3.96
CA LEU A 127 12.82 2.87 -3.71
C LEU A 127 12.28 3.79 -4.82
N TYR A 128 11.50 3.25 -5.75
CA TYR A 128 10.98 4.03 -6.88
C TYR A 128 9.66 4.70 -6.54
N TYR A 129 9.55 5.99 -6.85
CA TYR A 129 8.34 6.78 -6.66
C TYR A 129 8.09 7.73 -7.83
N GLY A 130 6.83 8.04 -8.09
CA GLY A 130 6.40 9.01 -9.10
C GLY A 130 5.64 10.17 -8.46
N GLN A 131 5.68 11.35 -9.09
CA GLN A 131 5.08 12.55 -8.49
C GLN A 131 3.55 12.45 -8.36
N ILE A 132 2.91 11.86 -9.37
CA ILE A 132 1.45 11.76 -9.47
C ILE A 132 0.96 10.34 -9.20
N ASP A 133 1.73 9.54 -8.45
CA ASP A 133 1.32 8.21 -8.01
C ASP A 133 0.03 8.33 -7.18
N GLU A 134 -1.04 7.80 -7.73
CA GLU A 134 -2.39 7.93 -7.22
C GLU A 134 -2.68 7.05 -5.99
N VAL A 135 -1.71 6.25 -5.57
CA VAL A 135 -1.83 5.29 -4.47
C VAL A 135 -0.78 5.57 -3.41
N ILE A 136 0.48 5.65 -3.82
CA ILE A 136 1.64 5.79 -2.95
C ILE A 136 2.23 7.17 -3.13
N ALA A 137 1.78 8.10 -2.28
CA ALA A 137 2.32 9.45 -2.29
C ALA A 137 3.86 9.44 -2.08
N PRO A 138 4.61 10.37 -2.69
CA PRO A 138 6.08 10.41 -2.60
C PRO A 138 6.62 10.34 -1.17
N HIS A 139 5.97 11.00 -0.22
CA HIS A 139 6.39 10.98 1.18
C HIS A 139 6.27 9.58 1.80
N ILE A 140 5.28 8.75 1.43
CA ILE A 140 5.15 7.36 1.92
C ILE A 140 6.24 6.48 1.31
N ALA A 141 6.51 6.64 0.00
CA ALA A 141 7.52 5.86 -0.69
C ALA A 141 8.95 6.12 -0.16
N THR A 142 9.21 7.33 0.34
CA THR A 142 10.53 7.77 0.80
C THR A 142 10.78 7.61 2.30
N LEU A 143 9.76 7.25 3.10
CA LEU A 143 9.91 6.99 4.54
C LEU A 143 11.05 6.01 4.88
N PRO A 144 11.20 4.86 4.20
CA PRO A 144 12.25 3.90 4.54
C PRO A 144 13.66 4.48 4.39
N MET A 145 13.89 5.34 3.37
CA MET A 145 15.17 6.01 3.17
C MET A 145 15.58 6.81 4.40
N LYS A 146 14.71 7.70 4.88
CA LYS A 146 15.00 8.52 6.06
C LYS A 146 15.11 7.71 7.35
N TYR A 147 14.31 6.65 7.47
CA TYR A 147 14.44 5.74 8.60
C TYR A 147 15.82 5.05 8.64
N GLN A 148 16.29 4.49 7.51
CA GLN A 148 17.58 3.80 7.47
C GLN A 148 18.77 4.77 7.67
N GLU A 149 18.71 5.97 7.09
CA GLU A 149 19.69 7.04 7.35
C GLU A 149 19.80 7.31 8.86
N THR A 150 18.67 7.40 9.56
CA THR A 150 18.59 7.69 10.99
C THR A 150 19.08 6.51 11.85
N MET A 151 18.74 5.28 11.46
CA MET A 151 19.06 4.07 12.22
C MET A 151 20.45 3.48 11.94
N GLY A 152 21.23 4.11 11.06
CA GLY A 152 22.52 3.59 10.60
C GLY A 152 22.38 2.26 9.85
N GLY A 153 21.30 2.11 9.09
CA GLY A 153 21.05 0.96 8.22
C GLY A 153 21.82 1.04 6.90
N ALA A 154 21.65 0.02 6.07
CA ALA A 154 22.14 0.03 4.70
C ALA A 154 21.49 1.17 3.89
N SER A 155 22.23 1.69 2.91
CA SER A 155 21.75 2.78 2.07
C SER A 155 20.48 2.40 1.31
N MET A 156 19.46 3.24 1.42
CA MET A 156 18.26 3.18 0.58
C MET A 156 18.21 4.43 -0.27
N ASN A 157 18.15 4.30 -1.59
CA ASN A 157 18.11 5.41 -2.52
C ASN A 157 16.69 5.59 -3.07
N ALA A 158 16.07 6.74 -2.82
CA ALA A 158 14.80 7.08 -3.43
C ALA A 158 15.03 7.55 -4.88
N VAL A 159 14.47 6.82 -5.84
CA VAL A 159 14.64 7.09 -7.27
C VAL A 159 13.35 7.68 -7.83
N PHE A 160 13.44 8.92 -8.31
CA PHE A 160 12.31 9.64 -8.90
C PHE A 160 12.05 9.17 -10.33
N ALA A 161 10.87 8.61 -10.58
CA ALA A 161 10.45 8.15 -11.90
C ALA A 161 9.94 9.29 -12.81
N GLY A 162 9.77 10.50 -12.28
CA GLY A 162 9.42 11.72 -13.01
C GLY A 162 8.08 12.35 -12.63
N GLU A 163 7.87 13.58 -13.08
CA GLU A 163 6.68 14.41 -12.80
C GLU A 163 5.38 13.77 -13.32
N GLY A 164 5.44 13.07 -14.45
CA GLY A 164 4.28 12.39 -15.05
C GLY A 164 4.09 10.93 -14.62
N ALA A 165 4.91 10.43 -13.68
CA ALA A 165 4.84 9.04 -13.27
C ALA A 165 3.70 8.81 -12.28
N ASN A 166 2.67 8.10 -12.73
CA ASN A 166 1.60 7.54 -11.91
C ASN A 166 2.01 6.16 -11.35
N HIS A 167 1.16 5.48 -10.59
CA HIS A 167 1.48 4.22 -9.92
C HIS A 167 2.06 3.16 -10.88
N ARG A 168 1.40 2.99 -12.03
CA ARG A 168 1.85 2.04 -13.07
C ARG A 168 3.10 2.51 -13.79
N GLY A 169 3.22 3.82 -14.04
CA GLY A 169 4.41 4.43 -14.65
C GLY A 169 5.66 4.25 -13.77
N THR A 170 5.52 4.49 -12.46
CA THR A 170 6.56 4.24 -11.45
C THR A 170 6.99 2.77 -11.45
N PHE A 171 6.03 1.84 -11.51
CA PHE A 171 6.33 0.41 -11.57
C PHE A 171 7.13 0.03 -12.83
N LEU A 172 6.70 0.48 -14.01
CA LEU A 172 7.40 0.20 -15.27
C LEU A 172 8.80 0.79 -15.30
N TYR A 173 8.97 2.04 -14.85
CA TYR A 173 10.27 2.67 -14.72
C TYR A 173 11.18 1.88 -13.77
N GLY A 174 10.65 1.53 -12.59
CA GLY A 174 11.39 0.80 -11.55
C GLY A 174 11.90 -0.56 -12.02
N ILE A 175 11.10 -1.33 -12.77
CA ILE A 175 11.54 -2.61 -13.35
C ILE A 175 12.72 -2.43 -14.30
N LEU A 176 12.66 -1.42 -15.16
CA LEU A 176 13.71 -1.20 -16.16
C LEU A 176 15.00 -0.72 -15.52
N ASP A 177 14.91 0.20 -14.56
CA ASP A 177 16.07 0.75 -13.87
C ASP A 177 16.71 -0.27 -12.91
N GLN A 178 15.91 -1.00 -12.13
CA GLN A 178 16.46 -1.99 -11.19
C GLN A 178 17.19 -3.11 -11.92
N LYS A 179 16.73 -3.49 -13.13
CA LYS A 179 17.42 -4.49 -13.93
C LYS A 179 18.83 -4.02 -14.31
N LYS A 180 18.97 -2.79 -14.81
CA LYS A 180 20.27 -2.22 -15.17
C LYS A 180 21.21 -2.22 -13.97
N TRP A 181 20.70 -1.74 -12.84
CA TRP A 181 21.47 -1.70 -11.59
C TRP A 181 21.89 -3.09 -11.11
N PHE A 182 20.99 -4.08 -11.14
CA PHE A 182 21.34 -5.43 -10.76
C PHE A 182 22.35 -6.07 -11.71
N ASP A 183 22.28 -5.78 -13.01
CA ASP A 183 23.24 -6.27 -14.00
C ASP A 183 24.65 -5.70 -13.75
N GLU A 184 24.78 -4.43 -13.34
CA GLU A 184 26.05 -3.80 -12.94
C GLU A 184 26.68 -4.54 -11.73
N LEU A 185 25.89 -4.89 -10.73
CA LEU A 185 26.33 -5.60 -9.52
C LEU A 185 26.72 -7.07 -9.75
N ARG A 186 26.41 -7.64 -10.92
CA ARG A 186 26.86 -8.98 -11.32
C ARG A 186 28.28 -8.99 -11.85
N THR A 187 28.76 -7.85 -12.34
CA THR A 187 30.11 -7.72 -12.88
C THR A 187 31.18 -7.43 -11.82
N GLU A 188 30.75 -7.25 -10.56
CA GLU A 188 31.57 -7.16 -9.33
C GLU A 188 31.61 -8.48 -8.54
#